data_AF-A0A380WLS5-F1
#
_entry.id   AF-A0A380WLS5-F1
#
_cell.length_a   1.000
_cell.length_b   1.000
_cell.length_c   1.000
_cell.angle_alpha   90.00
_cell.angle_beta   90.00
_cell.angle_gamma   90.00
#
_symmetry.space_group_name_H-M   'P 1'
#
loop_
_entity.id
_entity.type
_entity.pdbx_description
1 polymer ?
#
loop_
_entity_poly.entity_id
_entity_poly.type
_entity_poly.pdbx_seq_one_letter_code
_entity_poly.pdbx_strand_id
1 'polypeptide(L)'
;MSQSDFGTINPTAKSGSALATDLMAFRDALHSSHKGPTAPSYVVTGLVWLDDALDPLWLYKIYDGTSWITMFAVDSSTDRAWPINPGEKERFPLAGGTANALTLTPAVAMTAYADMDVLTFEAASSNSAAVTMNVSNIGAKAIRKMAAGADVALVAGDILDGVRYTANYDTAANAGAGAWVLVNEPSATLTSPGVVELATDAEAIAKADAVRALTPSNLAALGASTTLAGLVELATAAEVATGTDTARAPSVSTMGSHQGMAKAWVNFNGDGTVAIRDSFNVTSITDNGVGDYTINFTTAFANANYVMVGSGRDDAGAGAYNLGLLQQITLTTTTANIRTRAVNNTALDCDTFHVAGFGD
;
A
#
# COMPACT_ATOMS: atom_id res chain seq x y z
N MET A 1 -32.78 -51.59 5.33
CA MET A 1 -33.46 -50.62 4.46
C MET A 1 -34.80 -50.32 5.10
N SER A 2 -35.03 -49.06 5.43
CA SER A 2 -36.08 -48.62 6.36
C SER A 2 -37.15 -47.83 5.60
N GLN A 3 -37.60 -48.38 4.48
CA GLN A 3 -38.74 -47.88 3.73
C GLN A 3 -39.86 -48.91 3.81
N SER A 4 -40.98 -48.53 4.41
CA SER A 4 -42.19 -49.33 4.47
C SER A 4 -43.38 -48.39 4.62
N ASP A 5 -44.46 -48.72 3.93
CA ASP A 5 -45.81 -48.31 4.28
C ASP A 5 -46.60 -49.54 4.71
N PHE A 6 -47.90 -49.38 4.99
CA PHE A 6 -48.78 -50.50 5.30
C PHE A 6 -49.36 -51.18 4.06
N GLY A 7 -49.19 -50.58 2.87
CA GLY A 7 -49.96 -50.90 1.67
C GLY A 7 -51.46 -50.95 1.97
N THR A 8 -52.16 -51.89 1.32
CA THR A 8 -53.56 -52.22 1.67
C THR A 8 -53.59 -53.29 2.76
N ILE A 9 -54.08 -52.96 3.96
CA ILE A 9 -54.31 -53.95 5.02
C ILE A 9 -55.60 -54.72 4.73
N ASN A 10 -55.46 -56.00 4.38
CA ASN A 10 -56.60 -56.92 4.25
C ASN A 10 -56.74 -57.79 5.52
N PRO A 11 -57.78 -57.56 6.35
CA PRO A 11 -57.96 -58.29 7.61
C PRO A 11 -58.31 -59.77 7.40
N THR A 12 -58.77 -60.17 6.22
CA THR A 12 -59.13 -61.58 5.94
C THR A 12 -57.95 -62.40 5.41
N ALA A 13 -56.87 -61.75 4.99
CA ALA A 13 -55.70 -62.39 4.38
C ALA A 13 -54.40 -62.23 5.18
N LYS A 14 -54.34 -61.26 6.12
CA LYS A 14 -53.14 -60.97 6.90
C LYS A 14 -53.26 -61.56 8.30
N SER A 15 -52.35 -62.46 8.66
CA SER A 15 -52.28 -63.02 10.02
C SER A 15 -51.82 -61.97 11.03
N GLY A 16 -52.12 -62.19 12.32
CA GLY A 16 -51.66 -61.29 13.39
C GLY A 16 -50.14 -61.15 13.47
N SER A 17 -49.39 -62.22 13.15
CA SER A 17 -47.92 -62.19 13.10
C SER A 17 -47.38 -61.39 11.90
N ALA A 18 -48.05 -61.46 10.74
CA ALA A 18 -47.71 -60.65 9.58
C ALA A 18 -47.98 -59.16 9.84
N LEU A 19 -49.13 -58.83 10.45
CA LEU A 19 -49.43 -57.45 10.85
C LEU A 19 -48.40 -56.89 11.85
N ALA A 20 -47.97 -57.69 12.82
CA ALA A 20 -46.92 -57.27 13.76
C ALA A 20 -45.60 -56.96 13.04
N THR A 21 -45.27 -57.74 12.01
CA THR A 21 -44.07 -57.52 11.19
C THR A 21 -44.15 -56.21 10.42
N ASP A 22 -45.30 -55.93 9.79
CA ASP A 22 -45.52 -54.69 9.03
C ASP A 22 -45.50 -53.46 9.95
N LEU A 23 -46.06 -53.57 11.17
CA LEU A 23 -46.01 -52.51 12.17
C LEU A 23 -44.58 -52.20 12.61
N MET A 24 -43.74 -53.22 12.80
CA MET A 24 -42.33 -53.02 13.12
C MET A 24 -41.58 -52.38 11.95
N ALA A 25 -41.82 -52.84 10.72
CA ALA A 25 -41.20 -52.27 9.52
C ALA A 25 -41.59 -50.80 9.31
N PHE A 26 -42.87 -50.47 9.48
CA PHE A 26 -43.36 -49.09 9.40
C PHE A 26 -42.79 -48.20 10.51
N ARG A 27 -42.71 -48.70 11.75
CA ARG A 27 -42.08 -47.99 12.87
C ARG A 27 -40.63 -47.66 12.56
N ASP A 28 -39.87 -48.65 12.10
CA ASP A 28 -38.45 -48.48 11.80
C ASP A 28 -38.26 -47.52 10.60
N ALA A 29 -39.20 -47.52 9.66
CA ALA A 29 -39.25 -46.55 8.59
C ALA A 29 -39.51 -45.12 9.09
N LEU A 30 -40.50 -44.93 9.97
CA LEU A 30 -40.80 -43.63 10.55
C LEU A 30 -39.60 -43.08 11.36
N HIS A 31 -38.97 -43.91 12.18
CA HIS A 31 -37.83 -43.53 13.03
C HIS A 31 -36.59 -43.10 12.23
N SER A 32 -36.46 -43.61 11.00
CA SER A 32 -35.35 -43.30 10.12
C SER A 32 -35.71 -42.27 9.05
N SER A 33 -36.88 -41.65 9.13
CA SER A 33 -37.39 -40.74 8.08
C SER A 33 -37.40 -41.41 6.70
N HIS A 34 -37.88 -42.66 6.63
CA HIS A 34 -37.94 -43.48 5.43
C HIS A 34 -36.58 -43.67 4.71
N LYS A 35 -35.49 -43.81 5.48
CA LYS A 35 -34.13 -43.86 4.92
C LYS A 35 -33.94 -44.97 3.88
N GLY A 36 -33.35 -44.62 2.74
CA GLY A 36 -32.94 -45.58 1.71
C GLY A 36 -32.45 -44.92 0.41
N PRO A 37 -31.80 -45.70 -0.48
CA PRO A 37 -31.03 -45.15 -1.62
C PRO A 37 -31.91 -44.88 -2.85
N THR A 38 -33.20 -45.19 -2.74
CA THR A 38 -34.20 -44.96 -3.79
C THR A 38 -35.41 -44.26 -3.18
N ALA A 39 -36.07 -43.42 -3.97
CA ALA A 39 -37.25 -42.71 -3.50
C ALA A 39 -38.36 -43.70 -3.08
N PRO A 40 -39.07 -43.46 -1.96
CA PRO A 40 -40.20 -44.30 -1.55
C PRO A 40 -41.29 -44.38 -2.63
N SER A 41 -41.74 -45.60 -2.97
CA SER A 41 -42.77 -45.81 -3.99
C SER A 41 -44.17 -45.34 -3.58
N TYR A 42 -44.40 -45.17 -2.28
CA TYR A 42 -45.66 -44.74 -1.65
C TYR A 42 -45.63 -43.23 -1.33
N VAL A 43 -44.93 -42.44 -2.15
CA VAL A 43 -44.76 -41.00 -1.92
C VAL A 43 -46.10 -40.26 -1.88
N VAL A 44 -46.24 -39.36 -0.91
CA VAL A 44 -47.37 -38.44 -0.77
C VAL A 44 -46.82 -37.03 -0.54
N THR A 45 -47.60 -36.00 -0.88
CA THR A 45 -47.23 -34.61 -0.57
C THR A 45 -46.94 -34.44 0.91
N GLY A 46 -45.80 -33.85 1.23
CA GLY A 46 -45.29 -33.67 2.58
C GLY A 46 -44.48 -34.85 3.14
N LEU A 47 -44.34 -35.95 2.40
CA LEU A 47 -43.49 -37.06 2.83
C LEU A 47 -42.03 -36.60 2.93
N VAL A 48 -41.40 -36.93 4.06
CA VAL A 48 -39.98 -36.72 4.30
C VAL A 48 -39.22 -38.00 3.97
N TRP A 49 -38.07 -37.84 3.32
CA TRP A 49 -37.17 -38.93 2.97
C TRP A 49 -35.72 -38.56 3.26
N LEU A 50 -35.03 -39.42 4.00
CA LEU A 50 -33.57 -39.38 4.13
C LEU A 50 -32.94 -40.24 3.03
N ASP A 51 -32.52 -39.59 1.95
CA ASP A 51 -31.85 -40.25 0.81
C ASP A 51 -30.40 -40.55 1.16
N ASP A 52 -30.03 -41.83 1.18
CA ASP A 52 -28.68 -42.31 1.47
C ASP A 52 -27.95 -42.86 0.23
N ALA A 53 -28.40 -42.54 -0.98
CA ALA A 53 -27.75 -42.95 -2.22
C ALA A 53 -26.28 -42.49 -2.33
N LEU A 54 -25.89 -41.46 -1.57
CA LEU A 54 -24.54 -40.87 -1.54
C LEU A 54 -23.81 -41.10 -0.19
N ASP A 55 -24.18 -42.14 0.56
CA ASP A 55 -23.53 -42.49 1.83
C ASP A 55 -21.99 -42.37 1.76
N PRO A 56 -21.32 -41.66 2.70
CA PRO A 56 -21.79 -41.19 4.01
C PRO A 56 -22.57 -39.86 4.00
N LEU A 57 -22.82 -39.25 2.84
CA LEU A 57 -23.58 -38.02 2.70
C LEU A 57 -25.08 -38.32 2.48
N TRP A 58 -25.90 -38.04 3.49
CA TRP A 58 -27.35 -38.20 3.43
C TRP A 58 -28.03 -36.89 3.04
N LEU A 59 -29.08 -36.97 2.22
CA LEU A 59 -29.86 -35.80 1.79
C LEU A 59 -31.25 -35.86 2.42
N TYR A 60 -31.61 -34.84 3.20
CA TYR A 60 -32.94 -34.75 3.79
C TYR A 60 -33.88 -34.02 2.85
N LYS A 61 -34.94 -34.70 2.39
CA LYS A 61 -35.84 -34.25 1.32
C LYS A 61 -37.30 -34.23 1.77
N ILE A 62 -38.10 -33.33 1.19
CA ILE A 62 -39.56 -33.26 1.32
C ILE A 62 -40.21 -33.30 -0.06
N TYR A 63 -41.27 -34.08 -0.24
CA TYR A 63 -42.01 -34.14 -1.50
C TYR A 63 -43.11 -33.07 -1.57
N ASP A 64 -43.13 -32.25 -2.61
CA ASP A 64 -44.12 -31.16 -2.77
C ASP A 64 -45.41 -31.57 -3.49
N GLY A 65 -45.48 -32.82 -3.97
CA GLY A 65 -46.57 -33.33 -4.82
C GLY A 65 -46.16 -33.59 -6.26
N THR A 66 -45.06 -32.97 -6.72
CA THR A 66 -44.52 -33.10 -8.09
C THR A 66 -43.05 -33.51 -8.09
N SER A 67 -42.26 -33.03 -7.13
CA SER A 67 -40.82 -33.22 -7.07
C SER A 67 -40.32 -33.28 -5.63
N TRP A 68 -39.12 -33.84 -5.46
CA TRP A 68 -38.43 -33.85 -4.17
C TRP A 68 -37.62 -32.57 -3.99
N ILE A 69 -37.92 -31.82 -2.94
CA ILE A 69 -37.16 -30.64 -2.51
C ILE A 69 -36.11 -31.11 -1.49
N THR A 70 -34.83 -30.89 -1.76
CA THR A 70 -33.76 -31.16 -0.77
C THR A 70 -33.65 -29.98 0.18
N MET A 71 -33.63 -30.25 1.48
CA MET A 71 -33.58 -29.23 2.52
C MET A 71 -32.15 -29.02 3.04
N PHE A 72 -31.46 -30.10 3.37
CA PHE A 72 -30.09 -30.08 3.88
C PHE A 72 -29.38 -31.41 3.64
N ALA A 73 -28.06 -31.34 3.59
CA ALA A 73 -27.19 -32.51 3.61
C ALA A 73 -26.75 -32.80 5.04
N VAL A 74 -26.52 -34.08 5.34
CA VAL A 74 -25.92 -34.56 6.58
C VAL A 74 -24.77 -35.48 6.21
N ASP A 75 -23.55 -35.09 6.54
CA ASP A 75 -22.39 -35.96 6.46
C ASP A 75 -22.23 -36.72 7.78
N SER A 76 -22.56 -38.01 7.74
CA SER A 76 -22.51 -38.91 8.89
C SER A 76 -21.09 -39.27 9.33
N SER A 77 -20.08 -38.97 8.53
CA SER A 77 -18.67 -39.23 8.86
C SER A 77 -18.00 -38.07 9.59
N THR A 78 -18.51 -36.84 9.39
CA THR A 78 -17.95 -35.62 9.99
C THR A 78 -18.87 -34.93 10.98
N ASP A 79 -20.06 -35.48 11.25
CA ASP A 79 -21.09 -34.93 12.13
C ASP A 79 -21.52 -33.51 11.76
N ARG A 80 -21.68 -33.26 10.45
CA ARG A 80 -22.05 -31.93 9.93
C ARG A 80 -23.35 -31.98 9.15
N ALA A 81 -24.18 -30.96 9.33
CA ALA A 81 -25.34 -30.70 8.50
C ALA A 81 -25.30 -29.29 7.93
N TRP A 82 -25.73 -29.11 6.68
CA TRP A 82 -25.81 -27.79 6.04
C TRP A 82 -27.03 -27.70 5.13
N PRO A 83 -27.73 -26.54 5.10
CA PRO A 83 -28.80 -26.30 4.13
C PRO A 83 -28.29 -26.58 2.71
N ILE A 84 -29.04 -27.36 1.95
CA ILE A 84 -28.85 -27.47 0.51
C ILE A 84 -29.89 -26.55 -0.07
N ASN A 85 -29.50 -25.32 -0.37
CA ASN A 85 -30.23 -24.57 -1.38
C ASN A 85 -30.00 -25.27 -2.73
N PRO A 86 -30.98 -25.28 -3.65
CA PRO A 86 -30.67 -25.48 -5.06
C PRO A 86 -29.54 -24.50 -5.41
N GLY A 87 -28.34 -25.03 -5.67
CA GLY A 87 -27.16 -24.22 -5.99
C GLY A 87 -26.07 -24.12 -4.92
N GLU A 88 -26.32 -24.35 -3.62
CA GLU A 88 -25.25 -24.30 -2.62
C GLU A 88 -24.55 -25.65 -2.45
N LYS A 89 -23.29 -25.60 -2.81
CA LYS A 89 -22.35 -26.68 -3.03
C LYS A 89 -21.25 -26.56 -1.98
N GLU A 90 -20.47 -27.63 -1.79
CA GLU A 90 -19.42 -27.77 -0.77
C GLU A 90 -18.68 -26.46 -0.41
N ARG A 91 -18.22 -26.35 0.85
CA ARG A 91 -17.37 -25.25 1.32
C ARG A 91 -16.07 -25.20 0.50
N PHE A 92 -16.04 -24.40 -0.58
CA PHE A 92 -14.90 -24.17 -1.47
C PHE A 92 -14.22 -25.45 -2.00
N PRO A 93 -14.89 -26.26 -2.85
CA PRO A 93 -14.24 -27.37 -3.52
C PRO A 93 -13.03 -26.90 -4.32
N LEU A 94 -11.96 -27.69 -4.32
CA LEU A 94 -10.80 -27.43 -5.17
C LEU A 94 -11.20 -27.56 -6.64
N ALA A 95 -11.00 -26.50 -7.42
CA ALA A 95 -11.31 -26.49 -8.83
C ALA A 95 -10.39 -27.45 -9.59
N GLY A 96 -10.99 -28.37 -10.36
CA GLY A 96 -10.26 -29.23 -11.30
C GLY A 96 -9.97 -28.52 -12.62
N GLY A 97 -9.40 -29.26 -13.58
CA GLY A 97 -9.12 -28.75 -14.92
C GLY A 97 -7.75 -28.08 -15.03
N THR A 98 -7.66 -27.01 -15.81
CA THR A 98 -6.43 -26.22 -16.02
C THR A 98 -6.65 -24.78 -15.54
N ALA A 99 -5.56 -24.02 -15.38
CA ALA A 99 -5.58 -22.62 -14.96
C ALA A 99 -6.57 -21.69 -15.70
N ASN A 100 -6.88 -21.99 -16.98
CA ASN A 100 -7.79 -21.18 -17.81
C ASN A 100 -9.08 -21.93 -18.20
N ALA A 101 -9.25 -23.17 -17.75
CA ALA A 101 -10.44 -23.99 -18.01
C ALA A 101 -10.73 -24.85 -16.78
N LEU A 102 -11.48 -24.26 -15.85
CA LEU A 102 -11.82 -24.85 -14.56
C LEU A 102 -12.99 -25.82 -14.70
N THR A 103 -13.01 -26.85 -13.86
CA THR A 103 -14.13 -27.76 -13.73
C THR A 103 -14.56 -27.89 -12.27
N LEU A 104 -15.86 -27.82 -12.01
CA LEU A 104 -16.43 -28.09 -10.70
C LEU A 104 -17.49 -29.17 -10.83
N THR A 105 -17.41 -30.20 -9.98
CA THR A 105 -18.44 -31.25 -9.88
C THR A 105 -18.99 -31.26 -8.48
N PRO A 106 -20.05 -30.49 -8.24
CA PRO A 106 -20.52 -30.30 -6.89
C PRO A 106 -21.39 -31.47 -6.42
N ALA A 107 -21.50 -31.65 -5.11
CA ALA A 107 -22.17 -32.80 -4.49
C ALA A 107 -23.60 -33.05 -5.03
N VAL A 108 -24.35 -31.97 -5.30
CA VAL A 108 -25.57 -32.02 -6.10
C VAL A 108 -25.25 -31.45 -7.48
N ALA A 109 -25.32 -32.32 -8.49
CA ALA A 109 -25.11 -31.92 -9.88
C ALA A 109 -26.18 -30.90 -10.29
N MET A 110 -25.75 -29.81 -10.89
CA MET A 110 -26.66 -28.90 -11.58
C MET A 110 -27.18 -29.55 -12.87
N THR A 111 -28.37 -29.15 -13.29
CA THR A 111 -28.98 -29.57 -14.57
C THR A 111 -29.07 -28.42 -15.57
N ALA A 112 -29.04 -27.17 -15.10
CA ALA A 112 -28.91 -25.95 -15.89
C ALA A 112 -28.24 -24.86 -15.05
N TYR A 113 -27.84 -23.75 -15.70
CA TYR A 113 -27.44 -22.52 -15.02
C TYR A 113 -28.59 -21.51 -15.06
N ALA A 114 -28.90 -20.92 -13.93
CA ALA A 114 -29.91 -19.90 -13.75
C ALA A 114 -29.32 -18.66 -13.07
N ASP A 115 -29.93 -17.50 -13.31
CA ASP A 115 -29.51 -16.27 -12.63
C ASP A 115 -29.55 -16.45 -11.12
N MET A 116 -28.58 -15.83 -10.44
CA MET A 116 -28.39 -15.90 -8.98
C MET A 116 -27.89 -17.26 -8.46
N ASP A 117 -27.59 -18.23 -9.32
CA ASP A 117 -26.81 -19.40 -8.88
C ASP A 117 -25.45 -18.93 -8.37
N VAL A 118 -25.11 -19.29 -7.13
CA VAL A 118 -23.82 -18.92 -6.51
C VAL A 118 -22.95 -20.15 -6.33
N LEU A 119 -21.71 -20.07 -6.76
CA LEU A 119 -20.69 -21.08 -6.55
C LEU A 119 -19.52 -20.54 -5.75
N THR A 120 -18.97 -21.41 -4.93
CA THR A 120 -17.67 -21.17 -4.29
C THR A 120 -16.67 -22.20 -4.76
N PHE A 121 -15.40 -21.82 -4.86
CA PHE A 121 -14.31 -22.72 -5.21
C PHE A 121 -12.97 -22.22 -4.67
N GLU A 122 -12.02 -23.13 -4.48
CA GLU A 122 -10.61 -22.81 -4.29
C GLU A 122 -9.87 -23.08 -5.61
N ALA A 123 -9.09 -22.11 -6.09
CA ALA A 123 -8.37 -22.27 -7.35
C ALA A 123 -7.09 -23.11 -7.16
N ALA A 124 -6.89 -24.12 -8.01
CA ALA A 124 -5.70 -24.99 -7.94
C ALA A 124 -4.47 -24.44 -8.68
N SER A 125 -4.60 -23.29 -9.36
CA SER A 125 -3.54 -22.66 -10.15
C SER A 125 -3.92 -21.22 -10.48
N SER A 126 -2.92 -20.34 -10.59
CA SER A 126 -3.12 -18.98 -11.07
C SER A 126 -3.42 -18.96 -12.58
N ASN A 127 -4.38 -18.15 -13.02
CA ASN A 127 -4.72 -18.03 -14.44
C ASN A 127 -3.70 -17.17 -15.19
N SER A 128 -3.55 -17.46 -16.49
CA SER A 128 -2.64 -16.72 -17.39
C SER A 128 -3.36 -15.99 -18.52
N ALA A 129 -4.68 -16.17 -18.64
CA ALA A 129 -5.53 -15.59 -19.66
C ALA A 129 -7.00 -15.61 -19.19
N ALA A 130 -7.94 -15.35 -20.10
CA ALA A 130 -9.36 -15.52 -19.84
C ALA A 130 -9.69 -16.95 -19.41
N VAL A 131 -10.63 -17.08 -18.47
CA VAL A 131 -10.95 -18.36 -17.81
C VAL A 131 -12.37 -18.79 -18.16
N THR A 132 -12.56 -20.10 -18.31
CA THR A 132 -13.89 -20.71 -18.39
C THR A 132 -14.11 -21.67 -17.23
N MET A 133 -15.36 -21.93 -16.88
CA MET A 133 -15.77 -22.91 -15.88
C MET A 133 -16.86 -23.82 -16.44
N ASN A 134 -16.63 -25.13 -16.39
CA ASN A 134 -17.67 -26.13 -16.64
C ASN A 134 -18.11 -26.75 -15.31
N VAL A 135 -19.39 -26.57 -14.98
CA VAL A 135 -19.96 -27.02 -13.71
C VAL A 135 -20.93 -28.16 -13.99
N SER A 136 -20.73 -29.30 -13.32
CA SER A 136 -21.53 -30.53 -13.48
C SER A 136 -21.58 -31.06 -14.92
N ASN A 137 -20.58 -30.74 -15.74
CA ASN A 137 -20.49 -31.13 -17.16
C ASN A 137 -21.65 -30.65 -18.05
N ILE A 138 -22.33 -29.57 -17.67
CA ILE A 138 -23.47 -28.99 -18.42
C ILE A 138 -22.98 -28.18 -19.63
N GLY A 139 -21.78 -27.60 -19.53
CA GLY A 139 -21.16 -26.79 -20.58
C GLY A 139 -20.30 -25.69 -20.00
N ALA A 140 -19.16 -25.41 -20.64
CA ALA A 140 -18.25 -24.36 -20.19
C ALA A 140 -18.84 -22.95 -20.42
N LYS A 141 -18.82 -22.11 -19.40
CA LYS A 141 -19.15 -20.69 -19.47
C LYS A 141 -17.96 -19.84 -19.08
N ALA A 142 -17.86 -18.62 -19.61
CA ALA A 142 -16.79 -17.70 -19.24
C ALA A 142 -16.89 -17.34 -17.76
N ILE A 143 -15.74 -17.12 -17.12
CA ILE A 143 -15.66 -16.39 -15.86
C ILE A 143 -15.31 -14.93 -16.18
N ARG A 144 -15.98 -14.00 -15.53
CA ARG A 144 -15.90 -12.56 -15.74
C ARG A 144 -15.67 -11.87 -14.39
N LYS A 145 -15.18 -10.63 -14.42
CA LYS A 145 -15.13 -9.73 -13.26
C LYS A 145 -15.85 -8.44 -13.59
N MET A 146 -16.30 -7.72 -12.57
CA MET A 146 -16.81 -6.36 -12.78
C MET A 146 -15.65 -5.37 -12.81
N ALA A 147 -15.62 -4.50 -13.81
CA ALA A 147 -14.66 -3.41 -13.89
C ALA A 147 -15.34 -2.19 -14.52
N ALA A 148 -15.19 -1.01 -13.89
CA ALA A 148 -15.77 0.25 -14.37
C ALA A 148 -17.29 0.16 -14.70
N GLY A 149 -18.04 -0.64 -13.95
CA GLY A 149 -19.49 -0.80 -14.12
C GLY A 149 -19.94 -1.78 -15.21
N ALA A 150 -19.03 -2.53 -15.82
CA ALA A 150 -19.35 -3.57 -16.82
C ALA A 150 -18.64 -4.89 -16.51
N ASP A 151 -19.19 -6.01 -16.97
CA ASP A 151 -18.49 -7.30 -16.89
C ASP A 151 -17.39 -7.38 -17.97
N VAL A 152 -16.19 -7.75 -17.56
CA VAL A 152 -15.01 -7.90 -18.44
C VAL A 152 -14.39 -9.28 -18.29
N ALA A 153 -13.65 -9.72 -19.31
CA ALA A 153 -12.94 -10.99 -19.25
C ALA A 153 -11.86 -10.94 -18.18
N LEU A 154 -11.61 -12.08 -17.53
CA LEU A 154 -10.45 -12.20 -16.67
C LEU A 154 -9.15 -12.10 -17.50
N VAL A 155 -8.12 -11.53 -16.89
CA VAL A 155 -6.76 -11.44 -17.40
C VAL A 155 -5.82 -12.21 -16.46
N ALA A 156 -4.57 -12.41 -16.87
CA ALA A 156 -3.57 -13.12 -16.07
C ALA A 156 -3.49 -12.56 -14.64
N GLY A 157 -3.56 -13.46 -13.64
CA GLY A 157 -3.46 -13.11 -12.22
C GLY A 157 -4.77 -12.71 -11.53
N ASP A 158 -5.91 -12.66 -12.24
CA ASP A 158 -7.21 -12.41 -11.60
C ASP A 158 -7.69 -13.58 -10.72
N ILE A 159 -7.29 -14.82 -11.08
CA ILE A 159 -7.42 -16.02 -10.27
C ILE A 159 -6.03 -16.45 -9.83
N LEU A 160 -5.86 -16.70 -8.53
CA LEU A 160 -4.59 -17.04 -7.89
C LEU A 160 -4.70 -18.42 -7.21
N ASP A 161 -3.62 -19.19 -7.30
CA ASP A 161 -3.50 -20.48 -6.65
C ASP A 161 -3.76 -20.41 -5.13
N GLY A 162 -4.54 -21.36 -4.61
CA GLY A 162 -4.93 -21.46 -3.20
C GLY A 162 -5.93 -20.39 -2.71
N VAL A 163 -6.38 -19.47 -3.57
CA VAL A 163 -7.35 -18.44 -3.22
C VAL A 163 -8.78 -18.94 -3.43
N ARG A 164 -9.67 -18.48 -2.55
CA ARG A 164 -11.09 -18.81 -2.53
C ARG A 164 -11.90 -17.73 -3.21
N TYR A 165 -12.79 -18.16 -4.11
CA TYR A 165 -13.61 -17.30 -4.94
C TYR A 165 -15.08 -17.64 -4.78
N THR A 166 -15.92 -16.61 -4.84
CA THR A 166 -17.36 -16.70 -5.02
C THR A 166 -17.72 -16.16 -6.41
N ALA A 167 -18.52 -16.90 -7.15
CA ALA A 167 -19.02 -16.49 -8.46
C ALA A 167 -20.54 -16.64 -8.53
N ASN A 168 -21.23 -15.63 -9.06
CA ASN A 168 -22.65 -15.71 -9.37
C ASN A 168 -22.87 -15.92 -10.86
N TYR A 169 -23.84 -16.74 -11.25
CA TYR A 169 -24.25 -16.83 -12.64
C TYR A 169 -25.17 -15.68 -13.01
N ASP A 170 -24.92 -15.10 -14.19
CA ASP A 170 -25.72 -14.05 -14.81
C ASP A 170 -25.85 -14.34 -16.31
N THR A 171 -27.08 -14.51 -16.78
CA THR A 171 -27.44 -14.77 -18.17
C THR A 171 -27.19 -13.56 -19.08
N ALA A 172 -27.21 -12.34 -18.55
CA ALA A 172 -26.97 -11.10 -19.30
C ALA A 172 -25.48 -10.79 -19.47
N ALA A 173 -24.62 -11.33 -18.61
CA ALA A 173 -23.18 -11.14 -18.69
C ALA A 173 -22.56 -11.71 -19.99
N ASN A 174 -21.36 -11.24 -20.32
CA ASN A 174 -20.64 -11.59 -21.54
C ASN A 174 -21.49 -11.34 -22.81
N ALA A 175 -22.06 -10.14 -22.89
CA ALA A 175 -22.94 -9.70 -23.98
C ALA A 175 -24.13 -10.65 -24.24
N GLY A 176 -24.75 -11.17 -23.17
CA GLY A 176 -25.92 -12.06 -23.24
C GLY A 176 -25.61 -13.53 -23.54
N ALA A 177 -24.34 -13.93 -23.58
CA ALA A 177 -23.96 -15.34 -23.71
C ALA A 177 -24.10 -16.13 -22.38
N GLY A 178 -24.29 -15.42 -21.27
CA GLY A 178 -24.27 -15.95 -19.91
C GLY A 178 -22.86 -16.24 -19.40
N ALA A 179 -22.56 -15.86 -18.17
CA ALA A 179 -21.25 -16.06 -17.55
C ALA A 179 -21.31 -16.17 -16.03
N TRP A 180 -20.23 -16.72 -15.45
CA TRP A 180 -19.95 -16.67 -14.02
C TRP A 180 -19.24 -15.35 -13.71
N VAL A 181 -19.82 -14.49 -12.89
CA VAL A 181 -19.22 -13.21 -12.48
C VAL A 181 -18.60 -13.37 -11.11
N LEU A 182 -17.30 -13.09 -10.98
CA LEU A 182 -16.62 -13.08 -9.69
C LEU A 182 -17.16 -11.94 -8.84
N VAL A 183 -17.48 -12.25 -7.58
CA VAL A 183 -17.97 -11.29 -6.58
C VAL A 183 -16.82 -10.76 -5.72
N ASN A 184 -15.71 -11.49 -5.65
CA ASN A 184 -14.50 -11.06 -4.95
C ASN A 184 -13.67 -10.14 -5.85
N GLU A 185 -13.23 -9.01 -5.32
CA GLU A 185 -12.27 -8.14 -5.99
C GLU A 185 -10.84 -8.73 -5.89
N PRO A 186 -10.10 -8.87 -7.01
CA PRO A 186 -8.74 -9.38 -6.99
C PRO A 186 -7.79 -8.38 -6.30
N SER A 187 -6.60 -8.84 -5.89
CA SER A 187 -5.53 -7.93 -5.47
C SER A 187 -5.13 -6.99 -6.60
N ALA A 188 -4.85 -5.74 -6.27
CA ALA A 188 -4.37 -4.77 -7.24
C ALA A 188 -3.03 -5.21 -7.84
N THR A 189 -2.85 -4.97 -9.14
CA THR A 189 -1.57 -5.16 -9.85
C THR A 189 -1.23 -3.90 -10.64
N LEU A 190 -0.01 -3.81 -11.18
CA LEU A 190 0.40 -2.68 -12.02
C LEU A 190 -0.44 -2.54 -13.30
N THR A 191 -1.12 -3.60 -13.72
CA THR A 191 -1.89 -3.66 -14.97
C THR A 191 -3.38 -3.89 -14.74
N SER A 192 -3.84 -4.01 -13.49
CA SER A 192 -5.26 -4.26 -13.20
C SER A 192 -5.67 -3.65 -11.85
N PRO A 193 -6.83 -2.96 -11.80
CA PRO A 193 -7.36 -2.44 -10.55
C PRO A 193 -7.75 -3.61 -9.62
N GLY A 194 -7.74 -3.34 -8.32
CA GLY A 194 -8.07 -4.31 -7.29
C GLY A 194 -7.94 -3.71 -5.90
N VAL A 195 -7.98 -4.57 -4.88
CA VAL A 195 -7.78 -4.18 -3.49
C VAL A 195 -6.28 -4.17 -3.14
N VAL A 196 -5.87 -3.19 -2.34
CA VAL A 196 -4.49 -3.01 -1.89
C VAL A 196 -4.44 -2.87 -0.37
N GLU A 197 -3.45 -3.47 0.27
CA GLU A 197 -3.18 -3.27 1.69
C GLU A 197 -2.34 -1.99 1.90
N LEU A 198 -2.54 -1.28 3.02
CA LEU A 198 -1.75 -0.10 3.37
C LEU A 198 -0.45 -0.51 4.04
N ALA A 199 0.65 0.14 3.66
CA ALA A 199 1.96 -0.11 4.26
C ALA A 199 2.03 0.41 5.70
N THR A 200 2.79 -0.29 6.53
CA THR A 200 3.31 0.24 7.79
C THR A 200 4.50 1.17 7.56
N ASP A 201 4.86 1.99 8.56
CA ASP A 201 6.04 2.85 8.45
C ASP A 201 7.34 2.05 8.27
N ALA A 202 7.44 0.87 8.89
CA ALA A 202 8.61 0.00 8.74
C ALA A 202 8.78 -0.50 7.30
N GLU A 203 7.68 -0.88 6.65
CA GLU A 203 7.68 -1.32 5.25
C GLU A 203 8.00 -0.15 4.30
N ALA A 204 7.45 1.03 4.58
CA ALA A 204 7.75 2.24 3.82
C ALA A 204 9.23 2.64 3.91
N ILE A 205 9.83 2.55 5.10
CA ILE A 205 11.26 2.82 5.32
C ILE A 205 12.15 1.77 4.62
N ALA A 206 11.70 0.51 4.55
CA ALA A 206 12.43 -0.58 3.89
C ALA A 206 12.46 -0.45 2.36
N LYS A 207 11.48 0.23 1.73
CA LYS A 207 11.46 0.56 0.29
C LYS A 207 11.52 -0.65 -0.66
N ALA A 208 11.11 -1.82 -0.20
CA ALA A 208 11.16 -3.07 -0.97
C ALA A 208 9.78 -3.58 -1.38
N ASP A 209 8.71 -3.09 -0.73
CA ASP A 209 7.35 -3.54 -0.96
C ASP A 209 6.77 -2.91 -2.25
N ALA A 210 6.30 -3.75 -3.17
CA ALA A 210 5.65 -3.36 -4.42
C ALA A 210 4.14 -3.66 -4.44
N VAL A 211 3.61 -4.19 -3.34
CA VAL A 211 2.23 -4.69 -3.21
C VAL A 211 1.38 -3.75 -2.35
N ARG A 212 1.99 -3.02 -1.40
CA ARG A 212 1.26 -2.11 -0.50
C ARG A 212 1.29 -0.66 -0.94
N ALA A 213 0.21 0.06 -0.62
CA ALA A 213 0.10 1.49 -0.88
C ALA A 213 0.64 2.32 0.30
N LEU A 214 1.38 3.39 0.01
CA LEU A 214 1.81 4.37 1.00
C LEU A 214 0.65 5.31 1.38
N THR A 215 0.59 5.66 2.67
CA THR A 215 -0.27 6.70 3.21
C THR A 215 0.51 8.00 3.48
N PRO A 216 -0.17 9.15 3.69
CA PRO A 216 0.50 10.36 4.15
C PRO A 216 1.31 10.18 5.45
N SER A 217 0.88 9.30 6.36
CA SER A 217 1.63 8.97 7.58
C SER A 217 2.97 8.31 7.25
N ASN A 218 2.95 7.32 6.35
CA ASN A 218 4.18 6.63 5.95
C ASN A 218 5.16 7.57 5.25
N LEU A 219 4.64 8.51 4.46
CA LEU A 219 5.46 9.52 3.81
C LEU A 219 6.13 10.44 4.84
N ALA A 220 5.42 10.84 5.90
CA ALA A 220 6.00 11.63 6.99
C ALA A 220 7.07 10.87 7.78
N ALA A 221 6.97 9.55 7.88
CA ALA A 221 7.97 8.70 8.53
C ALA A 221 9.25 8.49 7.69
N LEU A 222 9.23 8.86 6.40
CA LEU A 222 10.35 8.68 5.48
C LEU A 222 11.43 9.77 5.65
N GLY A 223 12.14 9.74 6.78
CA GLY A 223 13.21 10.68 7.10
C GLY A 223 14.47 10.48 6.26
N ALA A 224 15.12 11.58 5.88
CA ALA A 224 16.46 11.56 5.31
C ALA A 224 17.53 11.26 6.38
N SER A 225 18.63 10.63 5.96
CA SER A 225 19.84 10.47 6.78
C SER A 225 21.08 10.53 5.89
N THR A 226 22.27 10.50 6.49
CA THR A 226 23.55 10.46 5.76
C THR A 226 23.74 9.20 4.90
N THR A 227 22.90 8.18 5.09
CA THR A 227 22.95 6.92 4.33
C THR A 227 21.65 6.63 3.57
N LEU A 228 20.62 7.47 3.75
CA LEU A 228 19.29 7.26 3.21
C LEU A 228 18.72 8.55 2.63
N ALA A 229 18.42 8.55 1.34
CA ALA A 229 17.62 9.61 0.74
C ALA A 229 16.19 9.60 1.31
N GLY A 230 15.66 10.76 1.67
CA GLY A 230 14.33 10.91 2.26
C GLY A 230 13.86 12.36 2.26
N LEU A 231 12.76 12.64 2.97
CA LEU A 231 12.31 14.00 3.22
C LEU A 231 13.19 14.64 4.30
N VAL A 232 13.54 15.91 4.09
CA VAL A 232 14.36 16.71 4.99
C VAL A 232 13.66 18.03 5.29
N GLU A 233 13.66 18.44 6.56
CA GLU A 233 13.17 19.76 6.95
C GLU A 233 14.23 20.84 6.65
N LEU A 234 13.77 22.07 6.36
CA LEU A 234 14.67 23.21 6.17
C LEU A 234 15.04 23.84 7.52
N ALA A 235 16.32 24.10 7.71
CA ALA A 235 16.84 24.76 8.90
C ALA A 235 16.52 26.26 8.89
N THR A 236 16.08 26.77 10.03
CA THR A 236 15.91 28.21 10.28
C THR A 236 17.27 28.90 10.40
N ALA A 237 17.30 30.24 10.25
CA ALA A 237 18.54 31.02 10.40
C ALA A 237 19.22 30.83 11.76
N ALA A 238 18.44 30.65 12.84
CA ALA A 238 18.96 30.43 14.18
C ALA A 238 19.60 29.04 14.35
N GLU A 239 19.00 28.01 13.75
CA GLU A 239 19.58 26.66 13.72
C GLU A 239 20.87 26.64 12.91
N VAL A 240 20.90 27.32 11.75
CA VAL A 240 22.11 27.45 10.93
C VAL A 240 23.21 28.23 11.65
N ALA A 241 22.88 29.27 12.41
CA ALA A 241 23.83 30.01 13.25
C ALA A 241 24.38 29.15 14.40
N THR A 242 23.58 28.25 14.96
CA THR A 242 24.02 27.31 16.01
C THR A 242 24.96 26.25 15.44
N GLY A 243 24.72 25.77 14.21
CA GLY A 243 25.65 24.91 13.46
C GLY A 243 25.77 23.47 13.98
N THR A 244 24.82 22.99 14.77
CA THR A 244 24.83 21.63 15.36
C THR A 244 23.73 20.70 14.82
N ASP A 245 22.81 21.22 14.00
CA ASP A 245 21.71 20.43 13.44
C ASP A 245 22.25 19.43 12.39
N THR A 246 21.88 18.16 12.54
CA THR A 246 22.26 17.06 11.64
C THR A 246 21.06 16.47 10.89
N ALA A 247 19.85 16.95 11.18
CA ALA A 247 18.59 16.45 10.62
C ALA A 247 17.98 17.41 9.59
N ARG A 248 18.38 18.69 9.59
CA ARG A 248 17.84 19.72 8.69
C ARG A 248 18.87 20.24 7.69
N ALA A 249 18.38 20.72 6.55
CA ALA A 249 19.20 21.32 5.51
C ALA A 249 19.11 22.85 5.54
N PRO A 250 20.24 23.60 5.50
CA PRO A 250 20.20 25.05 5.31
C PRO A 250 19.69 25.38 3.90
N SER A 251 18.86 26.41 3.79
CA SER A 251 18.50 26.99 2.49
C SER A 251 19.57 27.99 2.07
N VAL A 252 19.59 28.36 0.78
CA VAL A 252 20.47 29.43 0.29
C VAL A 252 20.26 30.76 1.03
N SER A 253 19.04 31.04 1.51
CA SER A 253 18.73 32.26 2.25
C SER A 253 19.21 32.23 3.70
N THR A 254 19.30 31.05 4.33
CA THR A 254 19.78 30.92 5.71
C THR A 254 21.27 30.62 5.82
N MET A 255 21.93 30.22 4.72
CA MET A 255 23.36 29.90 4.71
C MET A 255 24.26 31.06 5.17
N GLY A 256 23.87 32.30 4.87
CA GLY A 256 24.57 33.50 5.34
C GLY A 256 24.61 33.65 6.87
N SER A 257 23.74 32.96 7.62
CA SER A 257 23.72 32.97 9.09
C SER A 257 24.77 32.04 9.72
N HIS A 258 25.34 31.09 8.96
CA HIS A 258 26.34 30.17 9.50
C HIS A 258 27.60 30.92 9.99
N GLN A 259 28.14 30.56 11.16
CA GLN A 259 29.27 31.26 11.79
C GLN A 259 30.57 31.17 10.98
N GLY A 260 30.73 30.12 10.17
CA GLY A 260 31.89 29.93 9.30
C GLY A 260 31.87 30.76 8.00
N MET A 261 30.82 31.54 7.74
CA MET A 261 30.70 32.37 6.53
C MET A 261 31.15 33.81 6.82
N ALA A 262 31.87 34.40 5.87
CA ALA A 262 32.22 35.82 5.95
C ALA A 262 30.93 36.67 5.89
N LYS A 263 30.76 37.58 6.84
CA LYS A 263 29.60 38.49 6.89
C LYS A 263 29.85 39.79 6.12
N ALA A 264 31.11 40.12 5.84
CA ALA A 264 31.52 41.18 4.93
C ALA A 264 32.88 40.83 4.32
N TRP A 265 33.14 41.28 3.09
CA TRP A 265 34.49 41.25 2.52
C TRP A 265 34.64 42.35 1.48
N VAL A 266 35.89 42.77 1.25
CA VAL A 266 36.21 43.80 0.27
C VAL A 266 37.59 43.58 -0.35
N ASN A 267 37.67 43.80 -1.66
CA ASN A 267 38.89 44.03 -2.40
C ASN A 267 38.92 45.50 -2.83
N PHE A 268 39.94 46.25 -2.43
CA PHE A 268 40.05 47.66 -2.82
C PHE A 268 41.49 48.07 -3.08
N ASN A 269 41.62 49.14 -3.88
CA ASN A 269 42.85 49.90 -4.06
C ASN A 269 42.92 51.00 -3.00
N GLY A 270 43.99 51.06 -2.20
CA GLY A 270 44.22 52.13 -1.24
C GLY A 270 45.26 53.16 -1.68
N ASP A 271 46.06 52.88 -2.71
CA ASP A 271 47.06 53.81 -3.25
C ASP A 271 46.43 54.83 -4.22
N GLY A 272 46.86 56.09 -4.12
CA GLY A 272 46.33 57.20 -4.90
C GLY A 272 44.84 57.48 -4.63
N THR A 273 43.95 57.02 -5.52
CA THR A 273 42.50 57.18 -5.34
C THR A 273 41.89 55.88 -4.87
N VAL A 274 41.28 55.92 -3.67
CA VAL A 274 40.60 54.75 -3.09
C VAL A 274 39.45 54.29 -3.98
N ALA A 275 39.46 53.00 -4.34
CA ALA A 275 38.43 52.40 -5.18
C ALA A 275 38.17 50.94 -4.80
N ILE A 276 36.90 50.58 -4.58
CA ILE A 276 36.47 49.19 -4.38
C ILE A 276 36.50 48.47 -5.72
N ARG A 277 37.22 47.35 -5.80
CA ARG A 277 37.26 46.47 -6.97
C ARG A 277 36.13 45.44 -6.92
N ASP A 278 35.87 44.89 -5.75
CA ASP A 278 34.77 43.96 -5.50
C ASP A 278 34.42 43.91 -4.00
N SER A 279 33.18 43.59 -3.64
CA SER A 279 32.77 43.52 -2.22
C SER A 279 31.49 42.74 -1.97
N PHE A 280 31.33 42.30 -0.72
CA PHE A 280 30.05 41.90 -0.13
C PHE A 280 29.84 42.62 1.20
N ASN A 281 28.63 43.17 1.38
CA ASN A 281 28.22 43.89 2.58
C ASN A 281 29.10 45.12 2.92
N VAL A 282 29.65 45.81 1.92
CA VAL A 282 30.42 47.05 2.09
C VAL A 282 29.81 48.16 1.22
N THR A 283 29.60 49.34 1.80
CA THR A 283 29.06 50.51 1.11
C THR A 283 30.13 51.44 0.59
N SER A 284 31.20 51.65 1.36
CA SER A 284 32.28 52.55 1.00
C SER A 284 33.54 52.30 1.85
N ILE A 285 34.66 52.83 1.37
CA ILE A 285 35.91 52.96 2.13
C ILE A 285 36.18 54.45 2.34
N THR A 286 36.41 54.85 3.59
CA THR A 286 36.88 56.20 3.93
C THR A 286 38.39 56.16 4.10
N ASP A 287 39.10 56.98 3.34
CA ASP A 287 40.53 57.25 3.53
C ASP A 287 40.72 58.28 4.66
N ASN A 288 41.41 57.87 5.74
CA ASN A 288 41.71 58.73 6.88
C ASN A 288 43.15 59.30 6.82
N GLY A 289 43.87 59.04 5.74
CA GLY A 289 45.29 59.31 5.55
C GLY A 289 46.11 58.03 5.43
N VAL A 290 47.42 58.21 5.17
CA VAL A 290 48.34 57.13 4.78
C VAL A 290 48.23 55.88 5.66
N GLY A 291 47.80 54.79 5.03
CA GLY A 291 47.66 53.44 5.58
C GLY A 291 46.53 53.26 6.57
N ASP A 292 45.56 54.18 6.67
CA ASP A 292 44.43 54.15 7.62
C ASP A 292 43.09 54.30 6.88
N TYR A 293 42.26 53.26 6.94
CA TYR A 293 40.99 53.22 6.22
C TYR A 293 39.84 52.78 7.13
N THR A 294 38.66 53.33 6.89
CA THR A 294 37.40 52.88 7.50
C THR A 294 36.58 52.12 6.46
N ILE A 295 36.30 50.84 6.71
CA ILE A 295 35.33 50.06 5.93
C ILE A 295 33.94 50.34 6.49
N ASN A 296 33.01 50.81 5.66
CA ASN A 296 31.62 51.05 6.03
C ASN A 296 30.74 49.90 5.52
N PHE A 297 29.96 49.27 6.38
CA PHE A 297 29.12 48.12 6.01
C PHE A 297 27.74 48.55 5.51
N THR A 298 27.12 47.70 4.67
CA THR A 298 25.74 47.89 4.20
C THR A 298 24.74 47.47 5.27
N THR A 299 25.00 46.33 5.90
CA THR A 299 24.24 45.72 6.98
C THR A 299 25.16 45.55 8.17
N ALA A 300 24.71 46.01 9.33
CA ALA A 300 25.47 45.94 10.56
C ALA A 300 25.73 44.49 11.00
N PHE A 301 26.91 44.21 11.52
CA PHE A 301 27.17 42.99 12.31
C PHE A 301 26.27 43.01 13.56
N ALA A 302 25.89 41.84 14.10
CA ALA A 302 24.96 41.84 15.24
C ALA A 302 25.60 42.36 16.53
N ASN A 303 26.92 42.22 16.69
CA ASN A 303 27.69 42.91 17.73
C ASN A 303 29.07 43.39 17.27
N ALA A 304 29.78 44.09 18.15
CA ALA A 304 31.10 44.68 17.92
C ALA A 304 32.28 43.69 18.11
N ASN A 305 32.02 42.45 18.52
CA ASN A 305 33.03 41.42 18.81
C ASN A 305 33.25 40.48 17.61
N TYR A 306 33.32 41.06 16.40
CA TYR A 306 33.70 40.32 15.20
C TYR A 306 35.19 40.42 14.96
N VAL A 307 35.70 39.55 14.09
CA VAL A 307 37.08 39.56 13.63
C VAL A 307 37.15 40.11 12.22
N MET A 308 38.21 40.87 11.95
CA MET A 308 38.59 41.29 10.60
C MET A 308 39.95 40.67 10.31
N VAL A 309 40.06 39.99 9.18
CA VAL A 309 41.29 39.36 8.71
C VAL A 309 41.57 39.80 7.29
N GLY A 310 42.83 39.97 6.94
CA GLY A 310 43.20 40.35 5.59
C GLY A 310 44.69 40.59 5.42
N SER A 311 45.05 41.10 4.25
CA SER A 311 46.43 41.47 3.92
C SER A 311 46.43 42.64 2.93
N GLY A 312 47.51 43.40 2.97
CA GLY A 312 47.82 44.45 2.00
C GLY A 312 49.08 44.10 1.21
N ARG A 313 49.12 44.45 -0.07
CA ARG A 313 50.30 44.42 -0.94
C ARG A 313 50.42 45.75 -1.67
N ASP A 314 51.66 46.18 -1.87
CA ASP A 314 52.03 47.31 -2.74
C ASP A 314 53.05 46.79 -3.76
N ASP A 315 52.75 46.93 -5.05
CA ASP A 315 53.63 46.48 -6.15
C ASP A 315 54.86 47.37 -6.32
N ALA A 316 54.85 48.61 -5.83
CA ALA A 316 55.99 49.52 -5.91
C ALA A 316 57.13 49.13 -4.95
N GLY A 317 56.83 48.36 -3.89
CA GLY A 317 57.74 48.05 -2.78
C GLY A 317 58.12 46.58 -2.58
N ALA A 318 57.65 45.65 -3.42
CA ALA A 318 57.93 44.20 -3.35
C ALA A 318 57.87 43.58 -1.92
N GLY A 319 56.87 43.96 -1.11
CA GLY A 319 56.68 43.48 0.26
C GLY A 319 55.24 43.07 0.56
N ALA A 320 55.06 42.08 1.45
CA ALA A 320 53.77 41.79 2.07
C ALA A 320 53.63 42.63 3.35
N TYR A 321 52.51 43.33 3.50
CA TYR A 321 52.29 44.24 4.62
C TYR A 321 51.31 43.64 5.62
N ASN A 322 51.58 43.85 6.92
CA ASN A 322 50.69 43.37 7.96
C ASN A 322 49.43 44.25 7.99
N LEU A 323 48.28 43.61 7.84
CA LEU A 323 47.00 44.25 8.14
C LEU A 323 46.71 44.10 9.63
N GLY A 324 46.57 45.22 10.32
CA GLY A 324 46.19 45.26 11.73
C GLY A 324 44.94 46.09 11.95
N LEU A 325 44.36 45.97 13.14
CA LEU A 325 43.33 46.89 13.62
C LEU A 325 44.00 48.05 14.37
N LEU A 326 43.36 49.22 14.36
CA LEU A 326 43.82 50.33 15.18
C LEU A 326 43.74 49.93 16.67
N GLN A 327 44.88 49.99 17.36
CA GLN A 327 45.07 49.57 18.76
C GLN A 327 44.11 50.23 19.77
N GLN A 328 43.39 51.29 19.40
CA GLN A 328 42.58 52.11 20.31
C GLN A 328 41.13 52.36 19.83
N ILE A 329 40.68 51.73 18.74
CA ILE A 329 39.29 51.88 18.27
C ILE A 329 38.57 50.53 18.40
N THR A 330 37.55 50.51 19.26
CA THR A 330 36.58 49.41 19.30
C THR A 330 35.88 49.33 17.95
N LEU A 331 35.92 48.17 17.31
CA LEU A 331 35.10 47.90 16.12
C LEU A 331 33.64 48.28 16.40
N THR A 332 32.95 48.84 15.42
CA THR A 332 31.52 49.12 15.55
C THR A 332 30.74 48.14 14.69
N THR A 333 29.45 47.98 14.95
CA THR A 333 28.61 47.08 14.15
C THR A 333 28.50 47.54 12.69
N THR A 334 28.68 48.82 12.41
CA THR A 334 28.51 49.41 11.07
C THR A 334 29.81 49.76 10.36
N THR A 335 30.94 49.80 11.09
CA THR A 335 32.25 50.15 10.52
C THR A 335 33.40 49.40 11.17
N ALA A 336 34.43 49.12 10.37
CA ALA A 336 35.70 48.57 10.82
C ALA A 336 36.86 49.45 10.35
N ASN A 337 37.70 49.90 11.29
CA ASN A 337 38.93 50.61 10.96
C ASN A 337 40.09 49.62 10.80
N ILE A 338 40.78 49.71 9.66
CA ILE A 338 41.92 48.88 9.33
C ILE A 338 43.15 49.74 9.07
N ARG A 339 44.33 49.19 9.37
CA ARG A 339 45.60 49.86 9.13
C ARG A 339 46.60 48.92 8.48
N THR A 340 47.32 49.44 7.50
CA THR A 340 48.52 48.80 6.94
C THR A 340 49.78 49.46 7.47
N ARG A 341 50.74 48.61 7.84
CA ARG A 341 52.08 49.05 8.20
C ARG A 341 53.12 48.13 7.60
N ALA A 342 54.24 48.71 7.20
CA ALA A 342 55.45 47.96 6.90
C ALA A 342 56.05 47.36 8.17
N VAL A 343 56.96 46.38 7.99
CA VAL A 343 57.65 45.68 9.08
C VAL A 343 58.43 46.63 10.01
N ASN A 344 58.81 47.80 9.50
CA ASN A 344 59.46 48.87 10.27
C ASN A 344 58.45 49.82 10.97
N ASN A 345 57.17 49.43 11.05
CA ASN A 345 56.08 50.18 11.67
C ASN A 345 55.68 51.49 10.95
N THR A 346 56.19 51.75 9.75
CA THR A 346 55.73 52.90 8.93
C THR A 346 54.37 52.60 8.32
N ALA A 347 53.46 53.60 8.34
CA ALA A 347 52.16 53.48 7.68
C ALA A 347 52.34 53.70 6.18
N LEU A 348 51.64 52.91 5.37
CA LEU A 348 51.77 52.93 3.92
C LEU A 348 50.45 52.51 3.28
N ASP A 349 50.11 53.18 2.19
CA ASP A 349 48.99 52.83 1.32
C ASP A 349 49.36 51.61 0.47
N CYS A 350 48.45 50.66 0.36
CA CYS A 350 48.64 49.45 -0.46
C CYS A 350 47.75 49.53 -1.69
N ASP A 351 48.27 49.12 -2.85
CA ASP A 351 47.48 49.05 -4.08
C ASP A 351 46.47 47.89 -4.07
N THR A 352 46.66 46.91 -3.18
CA THR A 352 45.85 45.70 -3.13
C THR A 352 45.53 45.31 -1.70
N PHE A 353 44.29 45.53 -1.30
CA PHE A 353 43.73 45.04 -0.06
C PHE A 353 42.77 43.88 -0.30
N HIS A 354 42.87 42.83 0.52
CA HIS A 354 41.85 41.81 0.63
C HIS A 354 41.49 41.63 2.10
N VAL A 355 40.23 41.89 2.45
CA VAL A 355 39.75 41.87 3.84
C VAL A 355 38.44 41.12 3.93
N ALA A 356 38.28 40.28 4.95
CA ALA A 356 37.05 39.59 5.27
C ALA A 356 36.74 39.72 6.77
N GLY A 357 35.45 39.86 7.09
CA GLY A 357 34.92 39.93 8.45
C GLY A 357 34.11 38.70 8.81
N PHE A 358 34.37 38.12 9.98
CA PHE A 358 33.65 36.96 10.53
C PHE A 358 33.17 37.27 11.94
N GLY A 359 32.02 36.72 12.31
CA GLY A 359 31.39 36.98 13.61
C GLY A 359 29.95 37.43 13.41
N ASP A 360 29.13 37.17 14.42
CA ASP A 360 27.74 37.61 14.51
C ASP A 360 27.57 38.24 15.88
#